data_AF-A0A2D3VUZ3-F1
#
_entry.id   AF-A0A2D3VUZ3-F1
#
_cell.length_a   1.000
_cell.length_b   1.000
_cell.length_c   1.000
_cell.angle_alpha   90.00
_cell.angle_beta   90.00
_cell.angle_gamma   90.00
#
_symmetry.space_group_name_H-M   'P 1'
#
loop_
_entity.id
_entity.type
_entity.pdbx_description
1 polymer ?
#
loop_
_entity_poly.entity_id
_entity_poly.type
_entity_poly.pdbx_seq_one_letter_code
_entity_poly.pdbx_strand_id
1 'polypeptide(L)' 'MNLITADFILTCNDNFEIIKDGALVFEKEILEIGEKQTLLEKYPNAKRIDSPKNSVLLPGLINPHVHLEFSANTTTLHYG' A
#
# COMPACT_ATOMS: atom_id res chain seq x y z
N MET A 1 -6.93 -2.97 15.26
CA MET A 1 -6.65 -3.93 14.20
C MET A 1 -7.53 -3.71 12.97
N ASN A 2 -6.93 -3.52 11.80
CA ASN A 2 -7.60 -3.47 10.50
C ASN A 2 -7.03 -4.54 9.58
N LEU A 3 -7.83 -5.03 8.64
CA LEU A 3 -7.44 -5.99 7.61
C LEU A 3 -7.92 -5.47 6.26
N ILE A 4 -6.99 -5.18 5.36
CA ILE A 4 -7.28 -4.81 3.97
C ILE A 4 -7.16 -6.05 3.09
N THR A 5 -8.12 -6.26 2.18
CA THR A 5 -8.02 -7.30 1.14
C THR A 5 -7.85 -6.64 -0.23
N ALA A 6 -7.05 -7.25 -1.12
CA ALA A 6 -6.84 -6.79 -2.49
C ALA A 6 -6.52 -7.96 -3.43
N ASP A 7 -6.79 -7.82 -4.72
CA ASP A 7 -6.49 -8.87 -5.71
C ASP A 7 -4.97 -9.05 -5.90
N PHE A 8 -4.21 -7.98 -5.76
CA PHE A 8 -2.75 -8.01 -5.77
C PHE A 8 -2.17 -7.14 -4.66
N ILE A 9 -1.16 -7.67 -3.96
CA ILE A 9 -0.31 -6.91 -3.04
C ILE A 9 1.11 -6.95 -3.58
N LEU A 10 1.64 -5.79 -3.94
CA LEU A 10 3.06 -5.61 -4.25
C LEU A 10 3.76 -5.30 -2.94
N THR A 11 4.59 -6.22 -2.44
CA THR A 11 5.26 -6.06 -1.14
C THR A 11 6.41 -5.05 -1.20
N CYS A 12 7.08 -4.97 -2.36
CA CYS A 12 8.35 -4.26 -2.53
C CYS A 12 9.39 -4.65 -1.46
N ASN A 13 9.32 -5.88 -0.94
CA ASN A 13 10.37 -6.46 -0.12
C ASN A 13 11.59 -6.81 -1.00
N ASP A 14 12.67 -7.28 -0.39
CA ASP A 14 13.93 -7.61 -1.09
C ASP A 14 13.74 -8.61 -2.24
N ASN A 15 12.71 -9.47 -2.15
CA ASN A 15 12.37 -10.48 -3.15
C ASN A 15 11.36 -10.00 -4.21
N PHE A 16 10.83 -8.78 -4.08
CA PHE A 16 9.75 -8.24 -4.93
C PHE A 16 8.55 -9.19 -5.07
N GLU A 17 8.14 -9.79 -3.97
CA GLU A 17 7.02 -10.73 -3.96
C GLU A 17 5.69 -10.03 -4.32
N ILE A 18 4.91 -10.69 -5.17
CA ILE A 18 3.55 -10.29 -5.53
C ILE A 18 2.59 -11.35 -4.99
N ILE A 19 1.74 -10.95 -4.04
CA ILE A 19 0.73 -11.83 -3.45
C ILE A 19 -0.58 -11.61 -4.20
N LYS A 20 -1.08 -12.67 -4.83
CA LYS A 20 -2.42 -12.70 -5.45
C LYS A 20 -3.45 -13.08 -4.41
N ASP A 21 -4.65 -12.50 -4.49
CA ASP A 21 -5.72 -12.69 -3.51
C ASP A 21 -5.20 -12.51 -2.07
N GLY A 22 -4.60 -11.34 -1.84
CA GLY A 22 -3.85 -11.05 -0.61
C GLY A 22 -4.66 -10.28 0.43
N ALA A 23 -4.15 -10.31 1.66
CA ALA A 23 -4.57 -9.43 2.74
C ALA A 23 -3.36 -8.86 3.51
N LEU A 24 -3.59 -7.69 4.12
CA LEU A 24 -2.64 -6.97 4.97
C LEU A 24 -3.31 -6.60 6.28
N VAL A 25 -2.74 -7.03 7.40
CA VAL A 25 -3.20 -6.72 8.76
C VAL A 25 -2.32 -5.63 9.35
N PHE A 26 -2.95 -4.58 9.87
CA PHE A 26 -2.22 -3.43 10.38
C PHE A 26 -2.95 -2.70 11.52
N GLU A 27 -2.16 -1.93 12.26
CA GLU A 27 -2.64 -0.86 13.13
C GLU A 27 -1.93 0.45 12.79
N LYS A 28 -0.86 0.77 13.53
CA LYS A 28 0.09 1.82 13.16
C LYS A 28 1.18 1.28 12.22
N GLU A 29 1.54 0.02 12.42
CA GLU A 29 2.53 -0.71 11.65
C GLU A 29 1.87 -1.93 11.00
N ILE A 30 2.53 -2.46 9.97
CA ILE A 30 2.14 -3.71 9.33
C ILE A 30 2.48 -4.86 10.29
N LEU A 31 1.48 -5.68 10.61
CA LEU A 31 1.64 -6.82 11.49
C LEU A 31 1.86 -8.11 10.71
N GLU A 32 1.11 -8.27 9.61
CA GLU A 32 1.21 -9.45 8.75
C GLU A 32 0.68 -9.15 7.34
N ILE A 33 1.30 -9.77 6.34
CA ILE A 33 0.86 -9.75 4.94
C ILE A 33 0.83 -11.20 4.47
N GLY A 34 -0.19 -11.60 3.72
CA GLY A 34 -0.30 -12.97 3.26
C GLY A 34 -1.53 -13.22 2.42
N GLU A 35 -1.86 -14.50 2.27
CA GLU A 35 -3.03 -14.96 1.54
C GLU A 35 -4.33 -14.57 2.29
N LYS A 36 -5.33 -14.13 1.53
CA LYS A 36 -6.56 -13.52 2.05
C LYS A 36 -7.32 -14.47 2.98
N GLN A 37 -7.55 -15.71 2.56
CA GLN A 37 -8.35 -16.65 3.34
C GLN A 37 -7.66 -16.95 4.67
N THR A 38 -6.35 -17.22 4.64
CA THR A 38 -5.53 -17.46 5.83
C THR A 38 -5.65 -16.33 6.85
N LEU A 39 -5.55 -15.07 6.42
CA LEU A 39 -5.62 -13.92 7.33
C LEU A 39 -7.05 -13.63 7.82
N LEU A 40 -8.07 -13.89 7.01
CA LEU A 40 -9.47 -13.76 7.44
C LEU A 40 -9.84 -14.78 8.53
N GLU A 41 -9.30 -15.98 8.45
CA GLU A 41 -9.47 -17.03 9.47
C GLU A 41 -8.67 -16.73 10.74
N LYS A 42 -7.43 -16.23 10.59
CA LYS A 42 -6.55 -15.88 11.71
C LYS A 42 -7.02 -14.63 12.47
N TYR A 43 -7.64 -13.67 11.79
CA TYR A 43 -8.08 -12.40 12.36
C TYR A 43 -9.59 -12.15 12.16
N PRO A 44 -10.46 -13.00 12.72
CA PRO A 44 -11.91 -12.95 12.46
C PRO A 44 -12.56 -11.66 12.97
N ASN A 45 -11.98 -11.04 14.00
CA ASN A 45 -12.49 -9.82 14.64
C ASN A 45 -11.86 -8.52 14.11
N ALA A 46 -10.95 -8.59 13.12
CA ALA A 46 -10.35 -7.38 12.56
C ALA A 46 -11.38 -6.59 11.75
N LYS A 47 -11.29 -5.24 11.80
CA LYS A 47 -12.12 -4.38 10.95
C LYS A 47 -11.71 -4.60 9.49
N ARG A 48 -12.65 -5.13 8.69
CA ARG A 48 -12.42 -5.43 7.28
C ARG A 48 -12.52 -4.19 6.41
N ILE A 49 -11.61 -4.09 5.45
CA ILE A 49 -11.56 -3.07 4.42
C ILE A 49 -11.35 -3.81 3.10
N ASP A 50 -12.43 -4.11 2.39
CA ASP A 50 -12.35 -4.83 1.12
C ASP A 50 -12.11 -3.84 -0.02
N SER A 51 -10.99 -4.02 -0.73
CA SER A 51 -10.71 -3.20 -1.91
C SER A 51 -11.65 -3.59 -3.06
N PRO A 52 -11.97 -2.65 -3.97
CA PRO A 52 -12.72 -2.96 -5.18
C PRO A 52 -12.05 -4.06 -6.02
N LYS A 53 -12.82 -4.71 -6.89
CA LYS A 53 -12.28 -5.72 -7.80
C LYS A 53 -11.18 -5.14 -8.71
N ASN A 54 -10.17 -5.95 -8.97
CA ASN A 54 -8.96 -5.62 -9.72
C ASN A 54 -8.11 -4.51 -9.08
N SER A 55 -8.07 -4.47 -7.75
CA SER A 55 -7.26 -3.49 -7.01
C SER A 55 -5.86 -4.00 -6.71
N VAL A 56 -4.92 -3.06 -6.66
CA VAL A 56 -3.54 -3.28 -6.25
C VAL A 56 -3.27 -2.51 -4.96
N LEU A 57 -2.80 -3.21 -3.93
CA LEU A 57 -2.22 -2.61 -2.74
C LEU A 57 -0.69 -2.57 -2.88
N LEU A 58 -0.10 -1.41 -2.60
CA LEU A 58 1.33 -1.19 -2.64
C LEU A 58 1.75 -0.23 -1.54
N PRO A 59 3.04 -0.21 -1.13
CA PRO A 59 3.57 0.83 -0.28
C PRO A 59 3.34 2.22 -0.86
N GLY A 60 3.13 3.20 0.02
CA GLY A 60 3.13 4.60 -0.37
C GLY A 60 4.46 4.96 -1.02
N LEU A 61 4.42 5.76 -2.09
CA LEU A 61 5.64 6.18 -2.78
C LEU A 61 6.50 7.05 -1.86
N ILE A 62 7.80 6.78 -1.84
CA ILE A 62 8.78 7.63 -1.16
C ILE A 62 9.30 8.63 -2.18
N ASN A 63 9.09 9.92 -1.92
CA ASN A 63 9.68 11.00 -2.71
C ASN A 63 10.90 11.57 -1.95
N PRO A 64 12.13 11.14 -2.28
CA PRO A 64 13.32 11.55 -1.54
C PRO A 64 13.77 12.99 -1.86
N HIS A 65 13.26 13.59 -2.94
CA HIS A 65 13.73 14.89 -3.39
C HIS A 65 12.62 15.68 -4.09
N VAL A 66 12.28 16.82 -3.50
CA VAL A 66 11.30 17.75 -4.05
C VAL A 66 11.69 19.18 -3.65
N HIS A 67 11.48 20.12 -4.58
CA HIS A 67 11.57 21.54 -4.30
C HIS A 67 10.17 22.12 -4.16
N LEU A 68 9.66 22.16 -2.92
CA LEU A 68 8.32 22.68 -2.66
C LEU A 68 8.22 24.18 -2.91
N GLU A 69 9.33 24.91 -2.82
CA GLU A 69 9.42 26.34 -3.11
C GLU A 69 9.03 26.70 -4.54
N PHE A 70 9.13 25.76 -5.49
CA PHE A 70 8.75 25.96 -6.89
C PHE A 70 7.38 25.37 -7.25
N SER A 71 6.55 24.99 -6.27
CA SER A 71 5.27 24.30 -6.54
C SER A 71 4.25 25.13 -7.34
N ALA A 72 4.39 26.46 -7.36
CA ALA A 72 3.54 27.35 -8.15
C ALA A 72 4.02 27.52 -9.60
N ASN A 73 5.22 27.06 -9.94
CA ASN A 73 5.77 27.17 -11.27
C ASN A 73 5.17 26.07 -12.17
N THR A 74 4.53 26.48 -13.28
CA THR A 74 3.75 25.56 -14.13
C THR A 74 4.37 25.29 -15.50
N THR A 75 5.21 26.20 -16.00
CA THR A 75 5.72 26.13 -17.37
C THR A 75 7.24 26.17 -17.41
N THR A 76 7.85 27.32 -17.10
CA THR A 76 9.27 27.53 -17.29
C THR A 76 9.87 28.24 -16.09
N LEU A 77 10.84 27.60 -15.43
CA LEU A 77 11.67 28.25 -14.42
C LEU A 77 12.70 29.13 -15.13
N HIS A 78 12.52 30.45 -15.09
CA HIS A 78 13.59 31.38 -15.44
C HIS A 78 14.46 31.61 -14.21
N TYR A 79 15.63 30.98 -14.20
CA TYR A 79 16.63 31.20 -13.15
C TYR A 79 17.53 32.36 -13.57
N GLY A 80 17.19 33.57 -13.10
CA GLY A 80 17.91 34.80 -13.46
C GLY A 80 17.45 35.38 -14.80
#